data_AF-A0A0F9J5L8-F1
#
_entry.id   AF-A0A0F9J5L8-F1
#
_cell.length_a   1.000
_cell.length_b   1.000
_cell.length_c   1.000
_cell.angle_alpha   90.00
_cell.angle_beta   90.00
_cell.angle_gamma   90.00
#
_symmetry.space_group_name_H-M   'P 1'
#
loop_
_entity.id
_entity.type
_entity.pdbx_description
1 polymer ?
#
loop_
_entity_poly.entity_id
_entity_poly.type
_entity_poly.pdbx_seq_one_letter_code
_entity_poly.pdbx_strand_id
1 'polypeptide(L)'
;MIKDKNQEIRDKAEALLKKFFASWPFNPLPDDYGLDFYITVAENTLIKEKYNFLVQLKGSESISYKKEYFAFKMDIKHLRSYLEIPIPVLLVIYDVKTEVGYWINVQRYCRNILNIESPKWIEQKTKNLRIPLENQLTDISTIKQEIIESTNENMRLYVENLKWPEGYENIKYNPEEIKKVIKKSEIKNIKMRIQTSILYFRTNNLREMQEQFFEIYKLKRKDVHHLQATVAIMTTS
;
A
#
# COMPACT_ATOMS: atom_id res chain seq x y z
N MET A 1 -35.00 -1.50 18.34
CA MET A 1 -34.03 -0.39 18.36
C MET A 1 -34.07 0.25 16.99
N ILE A 2 -34.58 1.49 16.88
CA ILE A 2 -34.68 2.22 15.62
C ILE A 2 -33.25 2.63 15.23
N LYS A 3 -32.78 2.27 14.03
CA LYS A 3 -31.46 2.70 13.54
C LYS A 3 -31.46 4.21 13.35
N ASP A 4 -30.38 4.88 13.73
CA ASP A 4 -30.18 6.29 13.39
C ASP A 4 -30.16 6.45 11.86
N LYS A 5 -30.71 7.56 11.35
CA LYS A 5 -30.84 7.86 9.92
C LYS A 5 -29.48 7.80 9.21
N ASN A 6 -28.41 8.26 9.87
CA ASN A 6 -27.05 8.19 9.33
C ASN A 6 -26.57 6.74 9.16
N GLN A 7 -26.95 5.86 10.08
CA GLN A 7 -26.65 4.43 9.97
C GLN A 7 -27.40 3.80 8.80
N GLU A 8 -28.67 4.16 8.60
CA GLU A 8 -29.46 3.69 7.45
C GLU A 8 -28.82 4.12 6.11
N ILE A 9 -28.35 5.37 6.02
CA ILE A 9 -27.65 5.87 4.83
C ILE A 9 -26.36 5.10 4.59
N ARG A 10 -25.56 4.84 5.65
CA ARG A 10 -24.33 4.05 5.56
C ARG A 10 -24.63 2.64 5.05
N ASP A 11 -25.66 1.99 5.60
CA ASP A 11 -26.05 0.63 5.22
C ASP A 11 -26.49 0.55 3.75
N LYS A 12 -27.29 1.51 3.26
CA LYS A 12 -27.71 1.58 1.85
C LYS A 12 -26.52 1.78 0.91
N ALA A 13 -25.63 2.70 1.27
CA ALA A 13 -24.43 2.98 0.50
C ALA A 13 -23.52 1.73 0.44
N GLU A 14 -23.32 1.04 1.56
CA GLU A 14 -22.53 -0.19 1.62
C GLU A 14 -23.14 -1.31 0.78
N ALA A 15 -24.48 -1.47 0.83
CA ALA A 15 -25.18 -2.45 0.03
C ALA A 15 -24.99 -2.21 -1.49
N LEU A 16 -25.01 -0.95 -1.93
CA LEU A 16 -24.70 -0.59 -3.32
C LEU A 16 -23.28 -0.98 -3.70
N LEU A 17 -22.28 -0.68 -2.86
CA LEU A 17 -20.88 -1.02 -3.14
C LEU A 17 -20.67 -2.53 -3.18
N LYS A 18 -21.21 -3.27 -2.22
CA LYS A 18 -21.12 -4.74 -2.18
C LYS A 18 -21.74 -5.37 -3.42
N LYS A 19 -22.88 -4.85 -3.88
CA LYS A 19 -23.52 -5.30 -5.12
C LYS A 19 -22.66 -5.00 -6.34
N PHE A 20 -22.11 -3.78 -6.43
CA PHE A 20 -21.28 -3.36 -7.56
C PHE A 20 -19.99 -4.18 -7.66
N PHE A 21 -19.33 -4.44 -6.52
CA PHE A 21 -18.08 -5.19 -6.45
C PHE A 21 -18.28 -6.68 -6.14
N ALA A 22 -19.47 -7.25 -6.39
CA ALA A 22 -19.81 -8.62 -5.98
C ALA A 22 -18.87 -9.69 -6.55
N SER A 23 -18.22 -9.43 -7.69
CA SER A 23 -17.24 -10.33 -8.31
C SER A 23 -15.85 -10.28 -7.68
N TRP A 24 -15.59 -9.35 -6.77
CA TRP A 24 -14.27 -9.05 -6.20
C TRP A 24 -14.26 -9.30 -4.69
N PRO A 25 -13.14 -9.82 -4.13
CA PRO A 25 -12.98 -9.88 -2.68
C PRO A 25 -13.18 -8.50 -2.04
N PHE A 26 -14.18 -8.41 -1.16
CA PHE A 26 -14.65 -7.18 -0.54
C PHE A 26 -14.55 -7.32 0.98
N ASN A 27 -13.64 -6.57 1.60
CA ASN A 27 -13.36 -6.69 3.03
C ASN A 27 -13.62 -5.35 3.74
N PRO A 28 -14.45 -5.31 4.80
CA PRO A 28 -14.57 -4.11 5.63
C PRO A 28 -13.26 -3.87 6.40
N LEU A 29 -12.95 -2.59 6.62
CA LEU A 29 -11.85 -2.15 7.46
C LEU A 29 -12.36 -1.68 8.82
N PRO A 30 -11.54 -1.77 9.89
CA PRO A 30 -11.83 -1.11 11.16
C PRO A 30 -11.94 0.41 11.00
N ASP A 31 -12.85 1.04 11.75
CA ASP A 31 -13.20 2.47 11.63
C ASP A 31 -12.03 3.45 11.93
N ASP A 32 -10.90 2.97 12.45
CA ASP A 32 -9.81 3.81 13.00
C ASP A 32 -9.04 4.62 11.96
N TYR A 33 -9.12 4.27 10.67
CA TYR A 33 -8.27 4.82 9.61
C TYR A 33 -8.99 5.80 8.66
N GLY A 34 -10.27 6.09 8.88
CA GLY A 34 -11.06 6.89 7.94
C GLY A 34 -11.17 6.24 6.55
N LEU A 35 -11.12 4.91 6.49
CA LEU A 35 -11.31 4.12 5.29
C LEU A 35 -12.26 2.99 5.66
N ASP A 36 -13.22 2.70 4.79
CA ASP A 36 -14.30 1.75 5.10
C ASP A 36 -14.03 0.36 4.54
N PHE A 37 -13.39 0.25 3.36
CA PHE A 37 -13.22 -1.03 2.67
C PHE A 37 -11.85 -1.20 2.04
N TYR A 38 -11.42 -2.45 1.98
CA TYR A 38 -10.30 -2.97 1.21
C TYR A 38 -10.81 -3.96 0.18
N ILE A 39 -10.56 -3.70 -1.10
CA ILE A 39 -11.09 -4.49 -2.21
C ILE A 39 -9.94 -4.95 -3.10
N THR A 40 -9.98 -6.21 -3.51
CA THR A 40 -8.99 -6.81 -4.42
C THR A 40 -9.60 -7.01 -5.80
N VAL A 41 -8.91 -6.56 -6.85
CA VAL A 41 -9.34 -6.80 -8.23
C VAL A 41 -9.20 -8.29 -8.55
N ALA A 42 -10.29 -8.89 -9.04
CA ALA A 42 -10.29 -10.26 -9.57
C ALA A 42 -10.67 -10.30 -11.06
N GLU A 43 -10.15 -11.29 -11.78
CA GLU A 43 -10.45 -11.52 -13.19
C GLU A 43 -10.62 -13.02 -13.43
N ASN A 44 -11.76 -13.42 -14.01
CA ASN A 44 -12.05 -14.82 -14.35
C ASN A 44 -11.75 -15.81 -13.21
N THR A 45 -12.17 -15.49 -11.98
CA THR A 45 -11.89 -16.24 -10.73
C THR A 45 -10.45 -16.20 -10.21
N LEU A 46 -9.50 -15.64 -10.96
CA LEU A 46 -8.13 -15.41 -10.51
C LEU A 46 -8.04 -14.08 -9.75
N ILE A 47 -7.61 -14.17 -8.49
CA ILE A 47 -7.32 -13.01 -7.65
C ILE A 47 -6.02 -12.37 -8.16
N LYS A 48 -6.07 -11.09 -8.53
CA LYS A 48 -4.86 -10.33 -8.84
C LYS A 48 -4.41 -9.61 -7.58
N GLU A 49 -3.76 -10.33 -6.67
CA GLU A 49 -3.29 -9.82 -5.37
C GLU A 49 -2.44 -8.54 -5.45
N LYS A 50 -1.86 -8.26 -6.62
CA LYS A 50 -1.12 -7.02 -6.89
C LYS A 50 -2.03 -5.78 -6.91
N TYR A 51 -3.28 -5.91 -7.34
CA TYR A 51 -4.19 -4.79 -7.59
C TYR A 51 -5.27 -4.75 -6.53
N ASN A 52 -4.99 -4.04 -5.45
CA ASN A 52 -5.95 -3.77 -4.37
C ASN A 52 -6.18 -2.27 -4.28
N PHE A 53 -7.30 -1.88 -3.70
CA PHE A 53 -7.61 -0.48 -3.45
C PHE A 53 -8.42 -0.32 -2.18
N LEU A 54 -8.34 0.88 -1.62
CA LEU A 54 -9.04 1.30 -0.43
C LEU A 54 -10.20 2.19 -0.83
N VAL A 55 -11.30 2.11 -0.08
CA VAL A 55 -12.48 2.94 -0.32
C VAL A 55 -12.83 3.72 0.95
N GLN A 56 -13.00 5.03 0.80
CA GLN A 56 -13.78 5.84 1.74
C GLN A 56 -15.17 6.04 1.14
N LEU A 57 -16.18 5.54 1.84
CA LEU A 57 -17.58 5.70 1.49
C LEU A 57 -18.20 6.87 2.26
N LYS A 58 -18.93 7.74 1.56
CA LYS A 58 -19.72 8.82 2.17
C LYS A 58 -21.11 8.86 1.54
N GLY A 59 -22.14 9.02 2.36
CA GLY A 59 -23.51 9.27 1.89
C GLY A 59 -23.85 10.76 1.92
N SER A 60 -24.68 11.22 0.98
CA SER A 60 -25.20 12.58 0.93
C SER A 60 -26.68 12.58 0.58
N GLU A 61 -27.49 13.32 1.34
CA GLU A 61 -28.93 13.53 1.05
C GLU A 61 -29.19 14.79 0.21
N SER A 62 -28.17 15.62 0.03
CA SER A 62 -28.30 16.93 -0.58
C SER A 62 -27.10 17.23 -1.47
N ILE A 63 -27.04 16.55 -2.61
CA ILE A 63 -26.08 16.89 -3.66
C ILE A 63 -26.61 18.09 -4.45
N SER A 64 -25.81 19.15 -4.50
CA SER A 64 -26.06 20.30 -5.38
C SER A 64 -25.33 20.07 -6.70
N TYR A 65 -26.08 19.54 -7.66
CA TYR A 65 -25.59 19.28 -9.02
C TYR A 65 -25.24 20.57 -9.75
N LYS A 66 -24.07 20.59 -10.40
CA LYS A 66 -23.72 21.53 -11.47
C LYS A 66 -23.81 20.79 -12.81
N LYS A 67 -23.48 21.47 -13.90
CA LYS A 67 -23.63 20.93 -15.26
C LYS A 67 -22.91 19.58 -15.46
N GLU A 68 -21.67 19.46 -14.99
CA GLU A 68 -20.81 18.30 -15.25
C GLU A 68 -20.26 17.64 -13.97
N TYR A 69 -20.46 18.25 -12.81
CA TYR A 69 -19.95 17.75 -11.54
C TYR A 69 -20.81 18.21 -10.35
N PHE A 70 -20.55 17.70 -9.16
CA PHE A 70 -20.95 18.32 -7.89
C PHE A 70 -19.74 18.50 -6.97
N ALA A 71 -19.83 19.43 -6.03
CA ALA A 71 -18.74 19.67 -5.07
C ALA A 71 -18.94 18.86 -3.79
N PHE A 72 -17.90 18.14 -3.36
CA PHE A 72 -17.86 17.44 -2.08
C PHE A 72 -16.75 18.00 -1.19
N LYS A 73 -17.09 18.42 0.03
CA LYS A 73 -16.13 19.02 0.97
C LYS A 73 -15.39 17.92 1.75
N MET A 74 -14.07 17.94 1.69
CA MET A 74 -13.20 16.98 2.38
C MET A 74 -12.18 17.71 3.27
N ASP A 75 -11.87 17.15 4.45
CA ASP A 75 -10.78 17.66 5.28
C ASP A 75 -9.41 17.35 4.65
N ILE A 76 -8.50 18.31 4.70
CA ILE A 76 -7.14 18.13 4.18
C ILE A 76 -6.38 17.05 4.93
N LYS A 77 -6.65 16.83 6.22
CA LYS A 77 -6.02 15.76 7.01
C LYS A 77 -6.22 14.37 6.38
N HIS A 78 -7.42 14.10 5.86
CA HIS A 78 -7.73 12.83 5.20
C HIS A 78 -7.04 12.74 3.85
N LEU A 79 -7.09 13.81 3.05
CA LEU A 79 -6.40 13.87 1.76
C LEU A 79 -4.88 13.64 1.91
N ARG A 80 -4.25 14.25 2.92
CA ARG A 80 -2.82 14.02 3.22
C ARG A 80 -2.55 12.57 3.58
N SER A 81 -3.33 11.99 4.49
CA SER A 81 -3.19 10.58 4.86
C SER A 81 -3.31 9.66 3.64
N TYR A 82 -4.26 9.92 2.72
CA TYR A 82 -4.45 9.10 1.53
C TYR A 82 -3.29 9.23 0.52
N LEU A 83 -2.61 10.38 0.46
CA LEU A 83 -1.45 10.59 -0.40
C LEU A 83 -0.19 9.85 0.08
N GLU A 84 -0.11 9.49 1.36
CA GLU A 84 1.02 8.73 1.93
C GLU A 84 0.89 7.22 1.71
N ILE A 85 -0.31 6.75 1.39
CA ILE A 85 -0.59 5.33 1.18
C ILE A 85 -0.20 4.93 -0.25
N PRO A 86 0.60 3.87 -0.48
CA PRO A 86 0.97 3.42 -1.82
C PRO A 86 -0.17 2.70 -2.56
N ILE A 87 -1.22 2.31 -1.84
CA ILE A 87 -2.42 1.66 -2.38
C ILE A 87 -3.38 2.73 -2.90
N PRO A 88 -4.01 2.55 -4.09
CA PRO A 88 -5.05 3.44 -4.60
C PRO A 88 -6.18 3.69 -3.59
N VAL A 89 -6.61 4.94 -3.44
CA VAL A 89 -7.76 5.32 -2.59
C VAL A 89 -8.88 5.90 -3.45
N LEU A 90 -10.03 5.23 -3.48
CA LEU A 90 -11.25 5.74 -4.08
C LEU A 90 -12.12 6.43 -3.02
N LEU A 91 -12.55 7.65 -3.33
CA LEU A 91 -13.65 8.29 -2.61
C LEU A 91 -14.94 7.97 -3.34
N VAL A 92 -15.88 7.33 -2.66
CA VAL A 92 -17.21 7.03 -3.20
C VAL A 92 -18.26 7.85 -2.47
N ILE A 93 -19.05 8.60 -3.24
CA ILE A 93 -20.17 9.40 -2.76
C ILE A 93 -21.47 8.75 -3.20
N TYR A 94 -22.25 8.26 -2.24
CA TYR A 94 -23.59 7.74 -2.48
C TYR A 94 -24.62 8.88 -2.37
N ASP A 95 -25.35 9.16 -3.45
CA ASP A 95 -26.51 10.02 -3.41
C ASP A 95 -27.73 9.24 -2.94
N VAL A 96 -28.26 9.62 -1.78
CA VAL A 96 -29.42 8.95 -1.17
C VAL A 96 -30.69 9.16 -1.99
N LYS A 97 -30.81 10.28 -2.72
CA LYS A 97 -32.03 10.60 -3.47
C LYS A 97 -32.16 9.84 -4.77
N THR A 98 -31.05 9.72 -5.50
CA THR A 98 -31.02 9.02 -6.79
C THR A 98 -30.58 7.56 -6.66
N GLU A 99 -30.09 7.16 -5.49
CA GLU A 99 -29.49 5.84 -5.22
C GLU A 99 -28.30 5.53 -6.14
N VAL A 100 -27.57 6.57 -6.57
CA VAL A 100 -26.39 6.46 -7.44
C VAL A 100 -25.11 6.65 -6.63
N GLY A 101 -24.12 5.79 -6.88
CA GLY A 101 -22.76 5.96 -6.38
C GLY A 101 -21.86 6.67 -7.40
N TYR A 102 -21.18 7.72 -6.97
CA TYR A 102 -20.17 8.43 -7.75
C TYR A 102 -18.78 8.22 -7.17
N TRP A 103 -17.73 8.26 -7.98
CA TRP A 103 -16.39 7.96 -7.49
C TRP A 103 -15.30 8.88 -8.07
N ILE A 104 -14.22 9.07 -7.32
CA ILE A 104 -12.96 9.60 -7.83
C ILE A 104 -11.79 8.83 -7.22
N ASN A 105 -10.70 8.71 -7.96
CA ASN A 105 -9.41 8.37 -7.37
C ASN A 105 -8.81 9.61 -6.71
N VAL A 106 -8.72 9.59 -5.39
CA VAL A 106 -8.30 10.76 -4.62
C VAL A 106 -6.88 11.17 -4.95
N GLN A 107 -5.97 10.20 -5.07
CA GLN A 107 -4.55 10.48 -5.26
C GLN A 107 -4.30 11.07 -6.65
N ARG A 108 -4.88 10.46 -7.70
CA ARG A 108 -4.81 11.02 -9.07
C ARG A 108 -5.52 12.36 -9.18
N TYR A 109 -6.67 12.54 -8.53
CA TYR A 109 -7.36 13.83 -8.48
C TYR A 109 -6.49 14.93 -7.84
N CYS A 110 -5.85 14.64 -6.71
CA CYS A 110 -4.92 15.56 -6.06
C CYS A 110 -3.75 15.92 -6.98
N ARG A 111 -3.13 14.93 -7.63
CA ARG A 111 -1.96 15.13 -8.50
C ARG A 111 -2.28 15.87 -9.80
N ASN A 112 -3.35 15.48 -10.47
CA ASN A 112 -3.65 15.90 -11.83
C ASN A 112 -4.57 17.13 -11.87
N ILE A 113 -5.33 17.39 -10.80
CA ILE A 113 -6.28 18.51 -10.74
C ILE A 113 -5.84 19.51 -9.67
N LEU A 114 -5.81 19.09 -8.39
CA LEU A 114 -5.61 20.06 -7.30
C LEU A 114 -4.22 20.71 -7.30
N ASN A 115 -3.17 19.94 -7.57
CA ASN A 115 -1.81 20.47 -7.61
C ASN A 115 -1.61 21.48 -8.76
N ILE A 116 -2.41 21.38 -9.83
CA ILE A 116 -2.34 22.26 -11.00
C ILE A 116 -3.23 23.49 -10.76
N GLU A 117 -4.51 23.28 -10.47
CA GLU A 117 -5.49 24.37 -10.36
C GLU A 117 -5.36 25.18 -9.06
N SER A 118 -4.81 24.59 -8.00
CA SER A 118 -4.79 25.20 -6.67
C SER A 118 -3.57 24.74 -5.85
N PRO A 119 -2.32 25.07 -6.24
CA PRO A 119 -1.10 24.48 -5.67
C PRO A 119 -0.96 24.55 -4.13
N LYS A 120 -1.56 25.55 -3.48
CA LYS A 120 -1.56 25.72 -2.02
C LYS A 120 -2.76 25.07 -1.30
N TRP A 121 -3.51 24.19 -1.97
CA TRP A 121 -4.70 23.53 -1.39
C TRP A 121 -4.36 22.77 -0.10
N ILE A 122 -3.13 22.26 0.01
CA ILE A 122 -2.67 21.47 1.14
C ILE A 122 -2.51 22.29 2.43
N GLU A 123 -2.45 23.62 2.35
CA GLU A 123 -2.36 24.53 3.51
C GLU A 123 -3.74 24.82 4.14
N GLN A 124 -4.83 24.43 3.46
CA GLN A 124 -6.19 24.71 3.90
C GLN A 124 -6.67 23.71 4.97
N LYS A 125 -7.78 24.02 5.64
CA LYS A 125 -8.45 23.04 6.53
C LYS A 125 -9.27 22.02 5.73
N THR A 126 -9.93 22.49 4.68
CA THR A 126 -10.84 21.69 3.84
C THR A 126 -10.71 22.07 2.38
N LYS A 127 -11.00 21.13 1.47
CA LYS A 127 -11.09 21.38 0.03
C LYS A 127 -12.40 20.83 -0.54
N ASN A 128 -12.98 21.56 -1.48
CA ASN A 128 -14.08 21.06 -2.31
C ASN A 128 -13.49 20.27 -3.48
N LEU A 129 -13.79 18.97 -3.52
CA LEU A 129 -13.47 18.08 -4.61
C LEU A 129 -14.61 18.13 -5.63
N ARG A 130 -14.30 18.33 -6.90
CA ARG A 130 -15.29 18.24 -8.00
C ARG A 130 -15.45 16.78 -8.38
N ILE A 131 -16.61 16.20 -8.09
CA ILE A 131 -16.96 14.82 -8.42
C ILE A 131 -17.70 14.83 -9.77
N PRO A 132 -17.10 14.31 -10.86
CA PRO A 132 -17.72 14.31 -12.17
C PRO A 132 -19.00 13.44 -12.20
N LEU A 133 -20.03 13.90 -12.90
CA LEU A 133 -21.30 13.15 -13.03
C LEU A 133 -21.18 11.92 -13.92
N GLU A 134 -20.16 11.87 -14.77
CA GLU A 134 -19.82 10.71 -15.59
C GLU A 134 -19.16 9.58 -14.78
N ASN A 135 -18.54 9.89 -13.63
CA ASN A 135 -17.91 8.91 -12.77
C ASN A 135 -18.92 8.19 -11.88
N GLN A 136 -19.88 7.51 -12.49
CA GLN A 136 -20.84 6.66 -11.78
C GLN A 136 -20.29 5.25 -11.61
N LEU A 137 -20.72 4.55 -10.56
CA LEU A 137 -20.48 3.13 -10.35
C LEU A 137 -21.39 2.30 -11.27
N THR A 138 -21.12 2.34 -12.57
CA THR A 138 -21.88 1.62 -13.61
C THR A 138 -21.04 0.58 -14.35
N ASP A 139 -19.74 0.81 -14.51
CA ASP A 139 -18.83 -0.10 -15.19
C ASP A 139 -17.61 -0.44 -14.32
N ILE A 140 -17.54 -1.70 -13.90
CA ILE A 140 -16.43 -2.23 -13.10
C ILE A 140 -15.11 -2.28 -13.89
N SER A 141 -15.17 -2.33 -15.23
CA SER A 141 -13.99 -2.38 -16.10
C SER A 141 -13.23 -1.05 -16.07
N THR A 142 -13.96 0.07 -16.08
CA THR A 142 -13.39 1.41 -15.91
C THR A 142 -12.68 1.53 -14.56
N ILE A 143 -13.30 1.08 -13.46
CA ILE A 143 -12.66 1.06 -12.14
C ILE A 143 -11.41 0.19 -12.16
N LYS A 144 -11.47 -1.00 -12.76
CA LYS A 144 -10.33 -1.91 -12.86
C LYS A 144 -9.13 -1.24 -13.53
N GLN A 145 -9.33 -0.58 -14.66
CA GLN A 145 -8.24 0.11 -15.37
C GLN A 145 -7.65 1.24 -14.52
N GLU A 146 -8.52 2.04 -13.90
CA GLU A 146 -8.11 3.11 -12.99
C GLU A 146 -7.25 2.60 -11.82
N ILE A 147 -7.62 1.47 -11.21
CA ILE A 147 -6.83 0.86 -10.13
C ILE A 147 -5.48 0.35 -10.64
N ILE A 148 -5.43 -0.28 -11.82
CA ILE A 148 -4.17 -0.76 -12.40
C ILE A 148 -3.21 0.40 -12.68
N GLU A 149 -3.69 1.46 -13.33
CA GLU A 149 -2.90 2.65 -13.63
C GLU A 149 -2.42 3.33 -12.34
N SER A 150 -3.33 3.60 -11.42
CA SER A 150 -3.01 4.26 -10.15
C SER A 150 -2.05 3.45 -9.29
N THR A 151 -2.14 2.11 -9.30
CA THR A 151 -1.21 1.25 -8.56
C THR A 151 0.22 1.44 -9.08
N ASN A 152 0.39 1.43 -10.41
CA ASN A 152 1.72 1.59 -11.01
C ASN A 152 2.29 3.00 -10.75
N GLU A 153 1.47 4.04 -10.86
CA GLU A 153 1.85 5.41 -10.54
C GLU A 153 2.26 5.57 -9.07
N ASN A 154 1.43 5.08 -8.14
CA ASN A 154 1.69 5.21 -6.71
C ASN A 154 2.95 4.43 -6.30
N MET A 155 3.14 3.21 -6.81
CA MET A 155 4.33 2.41 -6.51
C MET A 155 5.60 3.08 -7.01
N ARG A 156 5.56 3.71 -8.19
CA ARG A 156 6.69 4.48 -8.71
C ARG A 156 7.05 5.63 -7.77
N LEU A 157 6.06 6.45 -7.40
CA LEU A 157 6.26 7.57 -6.48
C LEU A 157 6.74 7.11 -5.10
N TYR A 158 6.20 6.01 -4.59
CA TYR A 158 6.61 5.44 -3.31
C TYR A 158 8.09 5.04 -3.36
N VAL A 159 8.52 4.31 -4.39
CA VAL A 159 9.91 3.88 -4.56
C VAL A 159 10.86 5.07 -4.76
N GLU A 160 10.45 6.11 -5.51
CA GLU A 160 11.23 7.33 -5.70
C GLU A 160 11.44 8.11 -4.40
N ASN A 161 10.50 8.03 -3.45
CA ASN A 161 10.56 8.69 -2.15
C ASN A 161 11.17 7.84 -1.04
N LEU A 162 11.50 6.56 -1.28
CA LEU A 162 12.19 5.73 -0.30
C LEU A 162 13.58 6.33 -0.02
N LYS A 163 13.90 6.52 1.26
CA LYS A 163 15.24 6.95 1.68
C LYS A 163 16.23 5.86 1.30
N TRP A 164 17.11 6.19 0.36
CA TRP A 164 18.20 5.30 -0.03
C TRP A 164 19.26 5.27 1.07
N PRO A 165 19.86 4.09 1.35
CA PRO A 165 21.00 4.01 2.25
C PRO A 165 22.13 4.95 1.78
N GLU A 166 22.67 5.73 2.71
CA GLU A 166 23.73 6.70 2.43
C GLU A 166 24.94 6.04 1.73
N GLY A 167 25.44 6.67 0.67
CA GLY A 167 26.62 6.23 -0.08
C GLY A 167 26.34 5.23 -1.20
N TYR A 168 25.07 4.93 -1.49
CA TYR A 168 24.63 4.05 -2.59
C TYR A 168 23.73 4.75 -3.62
N GLU A 169 23.65 6.08 -3.58
CA GLU A 169 22.78 6.89 -4.44
C GLU A 169 23.14 6.77 -5.92
N ASN A 170 24.40 6.49 -6.23
CA ASN A 170 24.92 6.31 -7.59
C ASN A 170 24.49 4.97 -8.24
N ILE A 171 24.10 3.98 -7.45
CA ILE A 171 23.67 2.66 -7.96
C ILE A 171 22.16 2.42 -7.83
N LYS A 172 21.39 3.40 -7.33
CA LYS A 172 19.97 3.25 -7.00
C LYS A 172 19.06 2.74 -8.12
N TYR A 173 19.44 2.99 -9.38
CA TYR A 173 18.70 2.54 -10.56
C TYR A 173 19.39 1.39 -11.31
N ASN A 174 20.39 0.75 -10.69
CA ASN A 174 21.10 -0.40 -11.26
C ASN A 174 20.93 -1.64 -10.37
N PRO A 175 19.91 -2.48 -10.65
CA PRO A 175 19.63 -3.68 -9.86
C PRO A 175 20.82 -4.64 -9.76
N GLU A 176 21.65 -4.73 -10.80
CA GLU A 176 22.80 -5.66 -10.81
C GLU A 176 23.94 -5.16 -9.91
N GLU A 177 24.22 -3.86 -9.88
CA GLU A 177 25.19 -3.29 -8.92
C GLU A 177 24.67 -3.38 -7.47
N ILE A 178 23.38 -3.16 -7.25
CA ILE A 178 22.73 -3.36 -5.94
C ILE A 178 22.91 -4.82 -5.48
N LYS A 179 22.65 -5.80 -6.36
CA LYS A 179 22.87 -7.23 -6.06
C LYS A 179 24.31 -7.52 -5.65
N LYS A 180 25.29 -6.93 -6.34
CA LYS A 180 26.72 -7.09 -6.00
C LYS A 180 27.03 -6.54 -4.61
N VAL A 181 26.52 -5.35 -4.27
CA VAL A 181 26.69 -4.74 -2.95
C VAL A 181 26.06 -5.61 -1.86
N ILE A 182 24.83 -6.07 -2.06
CA ILE A 182 24.14 -6.98 -1.12
C ILE A 182 25.00 -8.22 -0.88
N LYS A 183 25.43 -8.89 -1.95
CA LYS A 183 26.27 -10.08 -1.88
C LYS A 183 27.60 -9.82 -1.14
N LYS A 184 28.23 -8.67 -1.37
CA LYS A 184 29.47 -8.27 -0.69
C LYS A 184 29.24 -8.04 0.81
N SER A 185 28.15 -7.36 1.17
CA SER A 185 27.74 -7.12 2.56
C SER A 185 27.45 -8.43 3.30
N GLU A 186 26.72 -9.36 2.68
CA GLU A 186 26.48 -10.70 3.22
C GLU A 186 27.78 -11.46 3.48
N ILE A 187 28.71 -11.49 2.52
CA ILE A 187 30.02 -12.13 2.69
C ILE A 187 30.80 -11.50 3.84
N LYS A 188 30.77 -10.17 3.98
CA LYS A 188 31.40 -9.47 5.10
C LYS A 188 30.79 -9.89 6.45
N ASN A 189 29.46 -9.95 6.53
CA ASN A 189 28.76 -10.38 7.74
C ASN A 189 29.07 -11.83 8.11
N ILE A 190 29.13 -12.74 7.12
CA ILE A 190 29.56 -14.13 7.32
C ILE A 190 30.98 -14.18 7.90
N LYS A 191 31.93 -13.43 7.34
CA LYS A 191 33.32 -13.37 7.84
C LYS A 191 33.38 -12.86 9.29
N MET A 192 32.63 -11.81 9.61
CA MET A 192 32.55 -11.29 10.98
C MET A 192 31.98 -12.34 11.93
N ARG A 193 30.90 -13.04 11.55
CA ARG A 193 30.34 -14.12 12.37
C ARG A 193 31.35 -15.23 12.63
N ILE A 194 32.11 -15.67 11.62
CA ILE A 194 33.19 -16.65 11.79
C ILE A 194 34.25 -16.14 12.79
N GLN A 195 34.68 -14.89 12.67
CA GLN A 195 35.64 -14.30 13.61
C GLN A 195 35.07 -14.26 15.03
N THR A 196 33.82 -13.86 15.20
CA THR A 196 33.12 -13.88 16.48
C THR A 196 33.03 -15.30 17.06
N SER A 197 32.73 -16.31 16.24
CA SER A 197 32.75 -17.71 16.66
C SER A 197 34.12 -18.12 17.20
N ILE A 198 35.20 -17.73 16.52
CA ILE A 198 36.58 -18.00 16.97
C ILE A 198 36.86 -17.31 18.32
N LEU A 199 36.37 -16.09 18.52
CA LEU A 199 36.50 -15.40 19.80
C LEU A 199 35.73 -16.12 20.92
N TYR A 200 34.48 -16.53 20.66
CA TYR A 200 33.69 -17.30 21.64
C TYR A 200 34.33 -18.64 21.99
N PHE A 201 34.89 -19.33 21.00
CA PHE A 201 35.65 -20.57 21.23
C PHE A 201 36.83 -20.33 22.17
N ARG A 202 37.60 -19.25 21.98
CA ARG A 202 38.75 -18.90 22.84
C ARG A 202 38.34 -18.60 24.29
N THR A 203 37.14 -18.07 24.50
CA THR A 203 36.58 -17.80 25.83
C THR A 203 35.79 -18.98 26.40
N ASN A 204 35.88 -20.17 25.79
CA ASN A 204 35.16 -21.39 26.15
C ASN A 204 33.63 -21.23 26.18
N ASN A 205 33.09 -20.33 25.36
CA ASN A 205 31.66 -20.06 25.26
C ASN A 205 31.07 -20.76 24.02
N LEU A 206 30.89 -22.08 24.12
CA LEU A 206 30.61 -22.95 22.98
C LEU A 206 29.19 -22.79 22.41
N ARG A 207 28.20 -22.45 23.24
CA ARG A 207 26.83 -22.23 22.79
C ARG A 207 26.75 -21.01 21.87
N GLU A 208 27.33 -19.89 22.28
CA GLU A 208 27.33 -18.65 21.51
C GLU A 208 28.12 -18.79 20.21
N MET A 209 29.21 -19.57 20.24
CA MET A 209 29.93 -19.97 19.04
C MET A 209 29.03 -20.75 18.06
N GLN A 210 28.30 -21.76 18.55
CA GLN A 210 27.38 -22.56 17.74
C GLN A 210 26.26 -21.69 17.15
N GLU A 211 25.69 -20.77 17.93
CA GLU A 211 24.65 -19.84 17.47
C GLU A 211 25.14 -19.00 16.29
N GLN A 212 26.38 -18.49 16.33
CA GLN A 212 26.95 -17.75 15.19
C GLN A 212 27.10 -18.60 13.92
N PHE A 213 27.53 -19.86 14.04
CA PHE A 213 27.62 -20.76 12.89
C PHE A 213 26.24 -21.18 12.38
N PHE A 214 25.26 -21.33 13.26
CA PHE A 214 23.89 -21.66 12.88
C PHE A 214 23.24 -20.55 12.05
N GLU A 215 23.51 -19.27 12.37
CA GLU A 215 23.09 -18.13 11.55
C GLU A 215 23.70 -18.15 10.14
N ILE A 216 24.95 -18.61 9.99
CA ILE A 216 25.57 -18.82 8.67
C ILE A 216 24.92 -20.01 7.94
N TYR A 217 24.63 -21.10 8.66
CA TYR A 217 23.99 -22.28 8.12
C TYR A 217 22.59 -21.99 7.57
N LYS A 218 21.77 -21.19 8.27
CA LYS A 218 20.42 -20.79 7.82
C LYS A 218 20.39 -20.10 6.45
N LEU A 219 21.49 -19.49 6.02
CA LEU A 219 21.59 -18.84 4.71
C LEU A 219 21.56 -19.83 3.53
N LYS A 220 21.69 -21.14 3.77
CA LYS A 220 21.60 -22.23 2.77
C LYS A 220 22.42 -21.98 1.51
N ARG A 221 23.62 -21.42 1.66
CA ARG A 221 24.48 -21.03 0.54
C ARG A 221 25.21 -22.25 -0.01
N LYS A 222 25.42 -22.30 -1.32
CA LYS A 222 26.28 -23.31 -1.97
C LYS A 222 27.71 -22.77 -2.09
N ASP A 223 28.32 -22.40 -0.97
CA ASP A 223 29.69 -21.89 -0.94
C ASP A 223 30.52 -22.41 0.24
N VAL A 224 31.81 -22.12 0.22
CA VAL A 224 32.79 -22.62 1.19
C VAL A 224 32.45 -22.20 2.63
N HIS A 225 31.81 -21.05 2.83
CA HIS A 225 31.48 -20.58 4.17
C HIS A 225 30.32 -21.36 4.80
N HIS A 226 29.36 -21.78 3.99
CA HIS A 226 28.30 -22.69 4.44
C HIS A 226 28.85 -24.08 4.77
N LEU A 227 29.78 -24.61 3.97
CA LEU A 227 30.50 -25.84 4.28
C LEU A 227 31.29 -25.72 5.59
N GLN A 228 32.00 -24.60 5.80
CA GLN A 228 32.74 -24.32 7.03
C GLN A 228 31.81 -24.27 8.26
N ALA A 229 30.66 -23.61 8.16
CA ALA A 229 29.68 -23.58 9.25
C ALA A 229 29.09 -24.97 9.54
N THR A 230 28.79 -25.75 8.50
CA THR A 230 28.26 -27.11 8.63
C THR A 230 29.25 -28.02 9.36
N VAL A 231 30.53 -28.00 8.93
CA VAL A 231 31.61 -28.75 9.59
C VAL A 231 31.79 -28.29 11.03
N ALA A 232 31.84 -26.98 11.29
CA ALA A 232 32.02 -26.43 12.62
C ALA A 232 30.90 -26.87 13.60
N ILE A 233 29.63 -26.83 13.15
CA ILE A 233 28.49 -27.35 13.93
C ILE A 233 28.69 -28.83 14.22
N MET A 234 28.98 -29.66 13.21
CA MET A 234 29.18 -31.11 13.38
C MET A 234 30.34 -31.47 14.31
N THR A 235 31.41 -30.68 14.34
CA THR A 235 32.61 -30.96 15.17
C THR A 235 32.51 -30.43 16.60
N THR A 236 31.51 -29.61 16.90
CA THR A 236 31.35 -28.97 18.21
C THR A 236 30.04 -29.36 18.90
N SER A 237 29.24 -30.22 18.25
CA SER A 237 28.08 -30.92 18.82
C SER A 237 28.53 -32.10 19.68
#